data_AF-A0A330M0V3-F1
#
_entry.id   AF-A0A330M0V3-F1
#
_cell.length_a   1.000
_cell.length_b   1.000
_cell.length_c   1.000
_cell.angle_alpha   90.00
_cell.angle_beta   90.00
_cell.angle_gamma   90.00
#
_symmetry.space_group_name_H-M   'P 1'
#
loop_
_entity.id
_entity.type
_entity.pdbx_description
1 polymer ?
#
loop_
_entity_poly.entity_id
_entity_poly.type
_entity_poly.pdbx_seq_one_letter_code
_entity_poly.pdbx_strand_id
1 'polypeptide(L)' 'MAAEKVELKIFAEPEIQPSPPVLRMLLINLLQNAINASDSGIITLEVCQSCIKVVDQGHG' A
#
# COMPACT_ATOMS: atom_id res chain seq x y z
N MET A 1 -3.94 -21.11 6.42
CA MET A 1 -3.85 -19.85 5.66
C MET A 1 -2.75 -19.03 6.28
N ALA A 2 -1.77 -18.55 5.51
CA ALA A 2 -0.76 -17.63 6.03
C ALA A 2 -1.45 -16.33 6.43
N ALA A 3 -1.13 -15.78 7.61
CA ALA A 3 -1.69 -14.52 8.05
C ALA A 3 -0.85 -13.39 7.45
N GLU A 4 -1.48 -12.50 6.69
CA GLU A 4 -0.79 -11.34 6.14
C GLU A 4 -0.60 -10.25 7.20
N LYS A 5 0.60 -9.68 7.23
CA LYS A 5 0.96 -8.53 8.08
C LYS A 5 1.05 -7.28 7.22
N VAL A 6 0.28 -6.26 7.59
CA VAL A 6 0.34 -4.93 6.98
C VAL A 6 1.17 -4.00 7.84
N GLU A 7 2.19 -3.38 7.25
CA GLU A 7 3.01 -2.36 7.90
C GLU A 7 2.83 -1.00 7.21
N LEU A 8 2.49 0.03 7.99
CA LEU A 8 2.37 1.40 7.52
C LEU A 8 3.59 2.22 7.96
N LYS A 9 4.28 2.81 6.99
CA LYS A 9 5.38 3.75 7.20
C LYS A 9 5.04 5.10 6.60
N ILE A 10 5.01 6.13 7.45
CA ILE A 10 4.75 7.51 7.03
C ILE A 10 6.05 8.28 7.19
N PHE A 11 6.65 8.68 6.07
CA PHE A 11 7.92 9.40 6.04
C PHE A 11 7.73 10.91 5.87
N ALA A 12 6.60 11.32 5.29
CA ALA A 12 6.23 12.72 5.11
C ALA A 12 4.74 12.86 4.82
N GLU A 13 4.22 14.09 4.92
CA GLU A 13 2.88 14.43 4.42
C GLU A 13 2.91 14.51 2.88
N PRO A 14 2.02 13.81 2.17
CA PRO A 14 2.01 13.81 0.70
C PRO A 14 1.50 15.15 0.14
N GLU A 15 2.22 15.68 -0.86
CA GLU A 15 1.80 16.86 -1.64
C GLU A 15 0.54 16.58 -2.47
N ILE A 16 0.36 15.32 -2.89
CA ILE A 16 -0.84 14.88 -3.58
C ILE A 16 -1.97 14.74 -2.55
N GLN A 17 -2.94 15.65 -2.63
CA GLN A 17 -4.13 15.68 -1.75
C GLN A 17 -5.40 15.31 -2.51
N PRO A 18 -5.61 14.01 -2.82
CA PRO A 18 -6.86 13.56 -3.42
C PRO A 18 -8.00 13.69 -2.40
N SER A 19 -9.23 13.79 -2.88
CA SER A 19 -10.39 13.76 -1.98
C SER A 19 -10.42 12.44 -1.19
N PRO A 20 -10.96 12.44 0.05
CA PRO A 20 -11.00 11.22 0.88
C PRO A 20 -11.60 9.99 0.17
N PRO A 21 -12.66 10.10 -0.66
CA PRO A 21 -13.18 8.97 -1.43
C PRO A 21 -12.17 8.42 -2.46
N VAL A 22 -11.46 9.30 -3.16
CA VAL A 22 -10.47 8.91 -4.18
C VAL A 22 -9.27 8.25 -3.52
N LEU A 23 -8.79 8.81 -2.40
CA LEU A 23 -7.70 8.21 -1.63
C LEU A 23 -8.06 6.80 -1.16
N ARG A 24 -9.25 6.63 -0.58
CA ARG A 24 -9.74 5.34 -0.11
C ARG A 24 -9.82 4.32 -1.24
N MET A 25 -10.38 4.71 -2.38
CA MET A 25 -10.46 3.85 -3.56
C MET A 25 -9.07 3.41 -4.04
N LEU A 26 -8.12 4.35 -4.17
CA LEU A 26 -6.76 4.05 -4.61
C LEU A 26 -6.05 3.09 -3.66
N LEU A 27 -6.14 3.34 -2.35
CA LEU A 27 -5.51 2.50 -1.34
C LEU A 27 -6.08 1.08 -1.34
N ILE A 28 -7.40 0.93 -1.44
CA ILE A 28 -8.04 -0.39 -1.52
C ILE A 28 -7.54 -1.15 -2.76
N ASN A 29 -7.52 -0.50 -3.92
CA ASN A 29 -7.09 -1.16 -5.16
C ASN A 29 -5.63 -1.61 -5.10
N LEU A 30 -4.74 -0.76 -4.59
CA LEU A 30 -3.31 -1.09 -4.50
C LEU A 30 -3.04 -2.18 -3.47
N LEU A 31 -3.71 -2.16 -2.32
CA LEU A 31 -3.61 -3.22 -1.32
C LEU A 31 -4.15 -4.54 -1.86
N GLN A 32 -5.28 -4.54 -2.55
CA GLN A 32 -5.85 -5.77 -3.12
C GLN A 32 -4.89 -6.42 -4.13
N ASN A 33 -4.24 -5.60 -4.97
CA ASN A 33 -3.22 -6.10 -5.90
C ASN A 33 -2.04 -6.72 -5.16
N ALA A 34 -1.52 -6.04 -4.13
CA ALA A 34 -0.42 -6.52 -3.31
C ALA A 34 -0.75 -7.84 -2.59
N ILE A 35 -1.95 -7.96 -2.01
CA ILE A 35 -2.45 -9.18 -1.36
C ILE A 35 -2.50 -10.34 -2.35
N ASN A 36 -3.06 -10.12 -3.53
CA ASN A 36 -3.21 -11.18 -4.53
C ASN A 36 -1.87 -11.64 -5.12
N ALA A 37 -0.86 -10.77 -5.12
CA ALA A 37 0.46 -11.03 -5.70
C ALA A 37 1.50 -11.53 -4.67
N SER A 38 1.28 -11.30 -3.37
CA SER A 38 2.25 -11.59 -2.31
C SER A 38 2.31 -13.07 -1.96
N ASP A 39 3.53 -13.61 -1.87
CA ASP A 39 3.78 -14.99 -1.42
C ASP A 39 4.36 -15.07 0.00
N SER A 40 4.84 -13.94 0.54
CA SER A 40 5.56 -13.90 1.81
C SER A 40 4.73 -13.38 2.99
N GLY A 41 3.49 -12.98 2.74
CA GLY A 41 2.56 -12.53 3.78
C GLY A 41 2.93 -11.20 4.43
N ILE A 42 3.83 -10.40 3.85
CA ILE A 42 4.13 -9.03 4.32
C ILE A 42 3.82 -8.04 3.20
N ILE A 43 3.03 -7.02 3.53
CA ILE A 43 2.72 -5.90 2.64
C ILE A 43 3.09 -4.60 3.34
N THR A 44 3.92 -3.80 2.68
CA THR A 44 4.39 -2.50 3.19
C THR A 44 3.70 -1.36 2.45
N LEU A 45 3.09 -0.44 3.19
CA LEU A 45 2.59 0.83 2.68
C LEU A 45 3.56 1.95 3.05
N GLU A 46 4.08 2.68 2.07
CA GLU A 46 4.97 3.83 2.28
C GLU A 46 4.29 5.10 1.79
N VAL A 47 4.16 6.08 2.69
CA VAL A 47 3.68 7.42 2.36
C VAL A 47 4.84 8.39 2.39
N CYS A 48 5.19 8.91 1.21
CA CYS A 48 6.24 9.88 0.97
C CYS A 48 5.63 11.19 0.46
N GLN A 49 6.44 12.25 0.44
CA GLN A 49 5.99 13.58 0.02
C GLN A 49 5.44 13.58 -1.42
N SER A 50 6.09 12.87 -2.35
CA SER A 50 5.71 12.86 -3.77
C SER A 50 4.84 11.67 -4.19
N CYS A 51 4.66 10.66 -3.32
CA CYS A 51 3.97 9.42 -3.71
C CYS A 51 3.45 8.60 -2.53
N ILE A 52 2.47 7.74 -2.84
CA ILE A 52 2.07 6.61 -2.00
C ILE A 52 2.52 5.35 -2.73
N LYS A 53 3.24 4.46 -2.02
CA LYS A 53 3.78 3.22 -2.57
C LYS A 53 3.23 2.04 -1.78
N VAL A 54 2.86 0.97 -2.49
CA VAL A 54 2.51 -0.32 -1.91
C VAL A 54 3.53 -1.33 -2.39
N VAL A 55 4.14 -2.06 -1.47
CA VAL A 55 5.22 -3.00 -1.73
C VAL A 55 4.84 -4.35 -1.14
N ASP A 56 4.68 -5.34 -1.98
CA ASP A 56 4.60 -6.74 -1.62
C ASP A 56 5.95 -7.45 -1.89
N GLN A 57 6.01 -8.74 -1.58
CA GLN A 57 7.13 -9.61 -1.95
C GLN A 57 6.60 -10.78 -2.80
N GLY A 58 5.91 -10.44 -3.88
CA GLY A 58 5.50 -11.36 -4.92
C GLY A 58 6.57 -11.63 -5.97
N HIS A 59 6.18 -12.34 -7.03
CA HIS A 59 7.06 -12.75 -8.12
C HIS A 59 7.30 -11.68 -9.20
N GLY A 60 6.71 -10.48 -9.08
CA GLY A 60 6.84 -9.41 -10.09
C GLY A 60 6.00 -8.18 -9.81
#